data_AF-G3AQH5-F1
#
_entry.id   AF-G3AQH5-F1
#
_cell.length_a   1.000
_cell.length_b   1.000
_cell.length_c   1.000
_cell.angle_alpha   90.00
_cell.angle_beta   90.00
_cell.angle_gamma   90.00
#
_symmetry.space_group_name_H-M   'P 1'
#
loop_
_entity.id
_entity.type
_entity.pdbx_description
1 polymer ?
#
loop_
_entity_poly.entity_id
_entity_poly.type
_entity_poly.pdbx_seq_one_letter_code
_entity_poly.pdbx_strand_id
1 'polypeptide(L)'
;MIIQLGYVLFMAVLCLANTETYLIRTPYYFDIVSHPRAIENRFNFHREIVEINQTHSLIEDYPIQTIDTFNVVDISNVLNLDYNSKVKPKKTLLVRINNYGDSLFQPDDLLNIKLCWPATTPYDFWISHTYLHSNELLSTENDNFDLYLKIDYQFIGETYDPEKYLHDNDNLQFQLYINKLPNNWLPIPLELYTYLLYLIDLVILTVWHVLPYTPQVITFGLRSRDK
;
A
#
# COMPACT_ATOMS: atom_id res chain seq x y z
N MET A 1 -17.92 -26.83 11.70
CA MET A 1 -17.09 -27.31 10.57
C MET A 1 -17.15 -26.40 9.35
N ILE A 2 -18.32 -26.13 8.73
CA ILE A 2 -18.42 -25.25 7.54
C ILE A 2 -17.96 -23.80 7.83
N ILE A 3 -18.34 -23.24 8.97
CA ILE A 3 -17.94 -21.88 9.39
C ILE A 3 -16.43 -21.77 9.63
N GLN A 4 -15.81 -22.83 10.18
CA GLN A 4 -14.37 -22.89 10.40
C GLN A 4 -13.59 -23.01 9.08
N LEU A 5 -14.10 -23.81 8.14
CA LEU A 5 -13.53 -23.89 6.79
C LEU A 5 -13.62 -22.53 6.08
N GLY A 6 -14.77 -21.83 6.18
CA GLY A 6 -14.93 -20.49 5.63
C GLY A 6 -13.98 -19.47 6.25
N TYR A 7 -13.76 -19.52 7.56
CA TYR A 7 -12.80 -18.66 8.26
C TYR A 7 -11.36 -18.96 7.85
N VAL A 8 -10.96 -20.23 7.75
CA VAL A 8 -9.62 -20.63 7.28
C VAL A 8 -9.40 -20.21 5.84
N LEU A 9 -10.40 -20.37 4.96
CA LEU A 9 -10.29 -19.94 3.57
C LEU A 9 -10.18 -18.41 3.45
N PHE A 10 -10.95 -17.68 4.27
CA PHE A 10 -10.87 -16.23 4.35
C PHE A 10 -9.50 -15.75 4.84
N MET A 11 -8.97 -16.35 5.91
CA MET A 11 -7.63 -16.05 6.42
C MET A 11 -6.53 -16.43 5.41
N ALA A 12 -6.69 -17.54 4.69
CA ALA A 12 -5.76 -17.92 3.63
C ALA A 12 -5.74 -16.88 2.50
N VAL A 13 -6.91 -16.34 2.10
CA VAL A 13 -6.99 -15.25 1.11
C VAL A 13 -6.26 -13.99 1.58
N LEU A 14 -6.31 -13.68 2.88
CA LEU A 14 -5.56 -12.55 3.45
C LEU A 14 -4.03 -12.74 3.42
N CYS A 15 -3.55 -13.99 3.37
CA CYS A 15 -2.12 -14.32 3.28
C CYS A 15 -1.60 -14.51 1.84
N LEU A 16 -2.44 -14.32 0.81
CA LEU A 16 -2.06 -14.51 -0.60
C LEU A 16 -1.33 -13.30 -1.22
N ALA A 17 -1.21 -12.20 -0.50
CA ALA A 17 -0.55 -11.00 -0.97
C ALA A 17 0.68 -10.68 -0.10
N ASN A 18 1.80 -10.39 -0.75
CA ASN A 18 2.91 -9.73 -0.11
C ASN A 18 2.52 -8.28 0.16
N THR A 19 3.00 -7.74 1.28
CA THR A 19 2.76 -6.33 1.63
C THR A 19 4.03 -5.69 2.13
N GLU A 20 4.28 -4.48 1.66
CA GLU A 20 5.32 -3.60 2.19
C GLU A 20 4.65 -2.32 2.72
N THR A 21 5.06 -1.91 3.92
CA THR A 21 4.52 -0.71 4.58
C THR A 21 5.64 0.24 4.87
N TYR A 22 5.46 1.50 4.50
CA TYR A 22 6.42 2.56 4.72
C TYR A 22 5.72 3.75 5.36
N LEU A 23 6.30 4.27 6.44
CA LEU A 23 5.77 5.42 7.15
C LEU A 23 6.70 6.61 6.94
N ILE A 24 6.14 7.71 6.45
CA ILE A 24 6.86 8.97 6.23
C ILE A 24 6.30 10.01 7.19
N ARG A 25 7.18 10.74 7.86
CA ARG A 25 6.82 11.97 8.56
C ARG A 25 7.30 13.14 7.72
N THR A 26 6.40 14.03 7.33
CA THR A 26 6.77 15.24 6.59
C THR A 26 7.63 16.13 7.49
N PRO A 27 8.85 16.53 7.08
CA PRO A 27 9.71 17.37 7.90
C PRO A 27 9.03 18.68 8.28
N TYR A 28 9.26 19.17 9.49
CA TYR A 28 8.64 20.41 9.99
C TYR A 28 8.96 21.65 9.13
N TYR A 29 10.10 21.64 8.44
CA TYR A 29 10.57 22.74 7.60
C TYR A 29 10.18 22.58 6.12
N PHE A 30 9.42 21.54 5.76
CA PHE A 30 9.04 21.24 4.40
C PHE A 30 7.53 21.38 4.21
N ASP A 31 7.14 22.31 3.34
CA ASP A 31 5.75 22.50 2.94
C ASP A 31 5.49 21.72 1.64
N ILE A 32 4.47 20.86 1.66
CA ILE A 32 4.02 20.14 0.47
C ILE A 32 3.30 21.14 -0.45
N VAL A 33 3.73 21.19 -1.71
CA VAL A 33 3.20 22.11 -2.71
C VAL A 33 1.71 21.89 -2.92
N SER A 34 0.94 22.97 -2.86
CA SER A 34 -0.49 22.96 -3.16
C SER A 34 -0.71 22.70 -4.65
N HIS A 35 -1.51 21.68 -4.96
CA HIS A 35 -1.94 21.40 -6.31
C HIS A 35 -3.08 22.35 -6.69
N PRO A 36 -3.00 23.05 -7.85
CA PRO A 36 -3.96 24.08 -8.22
C PRO A 36 -5.37 23.54 -8.52
N ARG A 37 -5.52 22.21 -8.67
CA ARG A 37 -6.78 21.55 -8.97
C ARG A 37 -7.00 20.37 -8.01
N ALA A 38 -8.27 20.13 -7.66
CA ALA A 38 -8.65 18.85 -7.09
C ALA A 38 -8.37 17.72 -8.09
N ILE A 39 -8.18 16.50 -7.57
CA ILE A 39 -7.98 15.32 -8.42
C ILE A 39 -9.20 15.15 -9.31
N GLU A 40 -8.99 15.14 -10.62
CA GLU A 40 -10.09 14.94 -11.55
C GLU A 40 -10.65 13.52 -11.41
N ASN A 41 -11.98 13.37 -11.44
CA ASN A 41 -12.64 12.07 -11.28
C ASN A 41 -12.15 10.99 -12.25
N ARG A 42 -11.64 11.37 -13.44
CA ARG A 42 -11.06 10.42 -14.40
C ARG A 42 -9.85 9.69 -13.83
N PHE A 43 -9.06 10.37 -13.01
CA PHE A 43 -7.87 9.79 -12.43
C PHE A 43 -8.23 8.79 -11.33
N ASN A 44 -9.39 8.91 -10.68
CA ASN A 44 -9.82 7.99 -9.62
C ASN A 44 -9.72 6.52 -10.03
N PHE A 45 -9.94 6.18 -11.30
CA PHE A 45 -9.91 4.80 -11.79
C PHE A 45 -8.71 4.47 -12.68
N HIS A 46 -8.08 5.47 -13.30
CA HIS A 46 -6.97 5.26 -14.21
C HIS A 46 -5.84 6.25 -13.90
N ARG A 47 -4.64 5.72 -13.63
CA ARG A 47 -3.46 6.52 -13.30
C ARG A 47 -2.66 6.78 -14.56
N GLU A 48 -2.36 8.05 -14.81
CA GLU A 48 -1.43 8.43 -15.86
C GLU A 48 0.00 8.22 -15.35
N ILE A 49 0.73 7.33 -16.02
CA ILE A 49 2.12 7.03 -15.73
C ILE A 49 2.94 7.62 -16.87
N VAL A 50 3.77 8.61 -16.54
CA VAL A 50 4.66 9.27 -17.48
C VAL A 50 6.03 8.60 -17.41
N GLU A 51 6.49 8.01 -18.51
CA GLU A 51 7.86 7.51 -18.59
C GLU A 51 8.83 8.68 -18.76
N ILE A 52 9.71 8.89 -17.78
CA ILE A 52 10.75 9.92 -17.85
C ILE A 52 11.94 9.40 -18.67
N ASN A 53 12.33 8.16 -18.38
CA ASN A 53 13.41 7.47 -19.08
C ASN A 53 13.19 5.94 -19.00
N GLN A 54 14.16 5.17 -19.48
CA GLN A 54 14.06 3.70 -19.53
C GLN A 54 13.93 3.02 -18.16
N THR A 55 14.35 3.68 -17.09
CA THR A 55 14.37 3.13 -15.73
C THR A 55 13.44 3.86 -14.76
N HIS A 56 12.98 5.07 -15.08
CA HIS A 56 12.17 5.92 -14.21
C HIS A 56 10.84 6.26 -14.85
N SER A 57 9.78 6.07 -14.08
CA SER A 57 8.43 6.48 -14.40
C SER A 57 7.90 7.39 -13.30
N LEU A 58 6.96 8.27 -13.64
CA LEU A 58 6.40 9.27 -12.74
C LEU A 58 4.87 9.23 -12.78
N ILE A 59 4.27 9.33 -11.59
CA ILE A 59 2.87 9.66 -11.41
C ILE A 59 2.82 11.03 -10.73
N GLU A 60 2.32 12.03 -11.45
CA GLU A 60 2.17 13.39 -10.92
C GLU A 60 0.97 13.49 -9.98
N ASP A 61 -0.13 12.81 -10.33
CA ASP A 61 -1.38 12.90 -9.60
C ASP A 61 -1.80 11.57 -8.98
N TYR A 62 -1.58 11.45 -7.66
CA TYR A 62 -1.99 10.28 -6.89
C TYR A 62 -2.90 10.67 -5.71
N PRO A 63 -4.07 10.02 -5.57
CA PRO A 63 -4.99 10.33 -4.49
C PRO A 63 -4.47 9.83 -3.16
N ILE A 64 -4.58 10.71 -2.17
CA ILE A 64 -4.18 10.42 -0.81
C ILE A 64 -5.45 10.36 0.03
N GLN A 65 -5.75 9.21 0.61
CA GLN A 65 -6.95 9.02 1.41
C GLN A 65 -6.72 9.54 2.83
N THR A 66 -7.76 10.11 3.41
CA THR A 66 -7.85 10.49 4.82
C THR A 66 -8.90 9.61 5.50
N ILE A 67 -8.97 9.61 6.83
CA ILE A 67 -10.02 8.87 7.55
C ILE A 67 -11.42 9.29 7.08
N ASP A 68 -11.62 10.58 6.82
CA ASP A 68 -12.93 11.11 6.42
C ASP A 68 -13.34 10.68 5.00
N THR A 69 -12.37 10.30 4.17
CA THR A 69 -12.57 9.98 2.75
C THR A 69 -12.43 8.49 2.41
N PHE A 70 -11.97 7.67 3.37
CA PHE A 70 -11.63 6.25 3.21
C PHE A 70 -12.76 5.35 2.65
N ASN A 71 -14.03 5.76 2.77
CA ASN A 71 -15.19 5.03 2.24
C ASN A 71 -16.15 5.90 1.40
N VAL A 72 -15.78 7.15 1.13
CA VAL A 72 -16.67 8.12 0.45
C VAL A 72 -16.32 8.24 -1.03
N VAL A 73 -15.05 7.99 -1.39
CA VAL A 73 -14.56 8.14 -2.76
C VAL A 73 -14.17 6.78 -3.31
N ASP A 74 -14.84 6.35 -4.39
CA ASP A 74 -14.44 5.17 -5.16
C ASP A 74 -13.13 5.48 -5.90
N ILE A 75 -12.02 4.93 -5.41
CA ILE A 75 -10.67 5.14 -5.93
C ILE A 75 -10.05 3.77 -6.23
N SER A 76 -9.62 3.56 -7.47
CA SER A 76 -8.77 2.43 -7.85
C SER A 76 -7.35 2.64 -7.35
N ASN A 77 -6.92 1.79 -6.42
CA ASN A 77 -5.55 1.76 -5.92
C ASN A 77 -4.64 0.83 -6.75
N VAL A 78 -5.16 0.27 -7.85
CA VAL A 78 -4.46 -0.68 -8.70
C VAL A 78 -3.58 0.07 -9.71
N LEU A 79 -2.29 -0.25 -9.70
CA LEU A 79 -1.29 0.21 -10.66
C LEU A 79 -0.86 -0.97 -11.53
N ASN A 80 -0.79 -0.71 -12.84
CA ASN A 80 -0.31 -1.65 -13.85
C ASN A 80 0.89 -0.99 -14.54
N LEU A 81 2.04 -1.67 -14.56
CA LEU A 81 3.27 -1.18 -15.17
C LEU A 81 3.79 -2.19 -16.18
N ASP A 82 4.28 -1.70 -17.32
CA ASP A 82 4.95 -2.55 -18.30
C ASP A 82 6.38 -2.86 -17.87
N TYR A 83 6.74 -4.14 -17.92
CA TYR A 83 8.03 -4.64 -17.46
C TYR A 83 8.59 -5.73 -18.38
N ASN A 84 9.92 -5.77 -18.50
CA ASN A 84 10.62 -6.78 -19.28
C ASN A 84 11.25 -7.81 -18.33
N SER A 85 10.64 -9.00 -18.21
CA SER A 85 11.14 -10.05 -17.32
C SER A 85 12.33 -10.83 -17.90
N LYS A 86 12.63 -10.69 -19.20
CA LYS A 86 13.83 -11.26 -19.83
C LYS A 86 15.10 -10.53 -19.41
N VAL A 87 15.09 -9.20 -19.51
CA VAL A 87 16.24 -8.34 -19.19
C VAL A 87 16.32 -8.05 -17.69
N LYS A 88 15.19 -8.16 -16.98
CA LYS A 88 15.06 -7.92 -15.53
C LYS A 88 15.62 -6.53 -15.08
N PRO A 89 15.32 -5.43 -15.80
CA PRO A 89 15.89 -4.13 -15.47
C PRO A 89 15.35 -3.64 -14.13
N LYS A 90 16.21 -3.15 -13.23
CA LYS A 90 15.73 -2.43 -12.05
C LYS A 90 15.07 -1.13 -12.50
N LYS A 91 13.79 -0.95 -12.15
CA LYS A 91 13.01 0.25 -12.46
C LYS A 91 12.58 0.96 -11.18
N THR A 92 12.25 2.24 -11.31
CA THR A 92 11.84 3.14 -10.24
C THR A 92 10.56 3.85 -10.66
N LEU A 93 9.53 3.76 -9.83
CA LEU A 93 8.32 4.57 -9.94
C LEU A 93 8.39 5.69 -8.90
N LEU A 94 8.31 6.93 -9.37
CA LEU A 94 8.19 8.12 -8.54
C LEU A 94 6.71 8.51 -8.50
N VAL A 95 6.19 8.71 -7.30
CA VAL A 95 4.81 9.18 -7.08
C VAL A 95 4.88 10.49 -6.33
N ARG A 96 4.45 11.58 -6.98
CA ARG A 96 4.48 12.92 -6.38
C ARG A 96 3.41 13.01 -5.29
N ILE A 97 3.82 13.52 -4.14
CA ILE A 97 2.92 13.79 -3.01
C ILE A 97 2.52 15.25 -3.07
N ASN A 98 1.24 15.52 -3.29
CA ASN A 98 0.70 16.86 -3.46
C ASN A 98 -0.40 17.19 -2.43
N ASN A 99 -0.57 18.48 -2.16
CA ASN A 99 -1.68 19.02 -1.38
C ASN A 99 -2.86 19.33 -2.31
N TYR A 100 -3.84 18.43 -2.41
CA TYR A 100 -5.06 18.67 -3.18
C TYR A 100 -6.03 19.56 -2.39
N GLY A 101 -6.82 20.38 -3.09
CA GLY A 101 -7.57 21.53 -2.53
C GLY A 101 -8.42 21.32 -1.28
N ASP A 102 -8.69 20.08 -0.85
CA ASP A 102 -9.47 19.74 0.35
C ASP A 102 -8.69 18.96 1.43
N SER A 103 -7.41 18.61 1.20
CA SER A 103 -6.56 17.89 2.17
C SER A 103 -5.20 18.57 2.36
N LEU A 104 -5.15 19.49 3.33
CA LEU A 104 -3.90 20.14 3.73
C LEU A 104 -3.05 19.15 4.55
N PHE A 105 -2.02 18.56 3.95
CA PHE A 105 -0.85 18.08 4.66
C PHE A 105 -0.17 19.28 5.30
N GLN A 106 -0.08 19.23 6.62
CA GLN A 106 0.71 20.14 7.41
C GLN A 106 2.10 19.55 7.62
N PRO A 107 3.10 20.41 7.88
CA PRO A 107 4.36 19.94 8.42
C PRO A 107 4.10 19.06 9.65
N ASP A 108 4.90 18.02 9.83
CA ASP A 108 4.76 17.01 10.88
C ASP A 108 3.66 15.94 10.70
N ASP A 109 2.87 16.02 9.63
CA ASP A 109 1.90 14.98 9.34
C ASP A 109 2.56 13.64 8.97
N LEU A 110 1.87 12.56 9.32
CA LEU A 110 2.28 11.19 9.07
C LEU A 110 1.52 10.61 7.87
N LEU A 111 2.29 10.09 6.92
CA LEU A 111 1.82 9.37 5.75
C LEU A 111 2.09 7.88 5.94
N ASN A 112 1.03 7.08 5.91
CA ASN A 112 1.11 5.63 5.87
C ASN A 112 0.97 5.16 4.43
N ILE A 113 2.04 4.58 3.89
CA ILE A 113 2.07 4.01 2.57
C ILE A 113 2.04 2.49 2.70
N LYS A 114 1.14 1.86 1.96
CA LYS A 114 1.02 0.40 1.89
C LYS A 114 1.01 -0.03 0.43
N LEU A 115 1.93 -0.92 0.08
CA LEU A 115 2.01 -1.56 -1.22
C LEU A 115 1.65 -3.04 -1.05
N CYS A 116 0.72 -3.53 -1.87
CA CYS A 116 0.30 -4.93 -1.88
C CYS A 116 0.47 -5.52 -3.27
N TRP A 117 1.07 -6.70 -3.38
CA TRP A 117 1.18 -7.43 -4.64
C TRP A 117 0.92 -8.92 -4.41
N PRO A 118 0.51 -9.69 -5.42
CA PRO A 118 0.26 -11.12 -5.25
C PRO A 118 1.54 -11.83 -4.79
N ALA A 119 1.44 -12.69 -3.77
CA ALA A 119 2.59 -13.45 -3.27
C ALA A 119 3.18 -14.43 -4.31
N THR A 120 2.41 -14.71 -5.36
CA THR A 120 2.79 -15.57 -6.47
C THR A 120 3.59 -14.85 -7.56
N THR A 121 3.68 -13.51 -7.54
CA THR A 121 4.46 -12.77 -8.52
C THR A 121 5.89 -12.58 -8.02
N PRO A 122 6.92 -12.96 -8.81
CA PRO A 122 8.32 -12.95 -8.37
C PRO A 122 8.96 -11.57 -8.57
N TYR A 123 8.33 -10.56 -7.98
CA TYR A 123 8.83 -9.19 -7.95
C TYR A 123 9.21 -8.83 -6.52
N ASP A 124 10.34 -8.14 -6.41
CA ASP A 124 10.77 -7.49 -5.18
C ASP A 124 10.49 -6.00 -5.30
N PHE A 125 10.05 -5.40 -4.19
CA PHE A 125 9.71 -3.99 -4.07
C PHE A 125 10.50 -3.39 -2.91
N TRP A 126 10.88 -2.13 -3.08
CA TRP A 126 11.48 -1.33 -2.02
C TRP A 126 10.89 0.06 -2.03
N ILE A 127 10.30 0.43 -0.91
CA ILE A 127 9.65 1.73 -0.74
C ILE A 127 10.56 2.67 0.05
N SER A 128 10.73 3.88 -0.47
CA SER A 128 11.47 4.96 0.17
C SER A 128 10.86 6.31 -0.21
N HIS A 129 11.45 7.40 0.26
CA HIS A 129 11.06 8.73 -0.17
C HIS A 129 12.28 9.52 -0.61
N THR A 130 12.06 10.50 -1.48
CA THR A 130 13.09 11.42 -1.93
C THR A 130 12.47 12.79 -2.17
N TYR A 131 13.31 13.82 -2.10
CA TYR A 131 12.94 15.18 -2.46
C TYR A 131 13.68 15.51 -3.74
N LEU A 132 12.96 15.97 -4.76
CA LEU A 132 13.52 16.28 -6.06
C LEU A 132 12.95 17.59 -6.57
N HIS A 133 13.73 18.30 -7.38
CA HIS A 133 13.24 19.46 -8.08
C HIS A 133 12.40 19.04 -9.29
N SER A 134 11.25 19.68 -9.54
CA SER A 134 10.36 19.27 -10.64
C SER A 134 11.07 19.34 -12.01
N ASN A 135 12.01 20.28 -12.16
CA ASN A 135 12.79 20.49 -13.38
C ASN A 135 13.80 19.36 -13.67
N GLU A 136 14.15 18.54 -12.68
CA GLU A 136 15.04 17.39 -12.84
C GLU A 136 14.32 16.21 -13.51
N LEU A 137 12.99 16.17 -13.42
CA LEU A 137 12.16 15.07 -13.91
C LEU A 137 11.43 15.42 -15.20
N LEU A 138 10.88 16.63 -15.28
CA LEU A 138 10.17 17.15 -16.45
C LEU A 138 10.70 18.53 -16.78
N SER A 139 10.74 18.89 -18.07
CA SER A 139 11.11 20.24 -18.50
C SER A 139 9.96 21.23 -18.20
N THR A 140 9.72 21.52 -16.94
CA THR A 140 8.68 22.42 -16.45
C THR A 140 9.24 23.82 -16.19
N GLU A 141 8.43 24.84 -16.46
CA GLU A 141 8.80 26.25 -16.24
C GLU A 141 8.81 26.63 -14.74
N ASN A 142 8.11 25.87 -13.90
CA ASN A 142 8.02 26.08 -12.46
C ASN A 142 8.89 25.05 -11.73
N ASP A 143 10.03 25.50 -11.23
CA ASP A 143 10.94 24.70 -10.39
C ASP A 143 10.47 24.75 -8.93
N ASN A 144 9.85 23.66 -8.48
CA ASN A 144 9.48 23.46 -7.09
C ASN A 144 10.25 22.26 -6.51
N PHE A 145 10.56 22.33 -5.21
CA PHE A 145 11.13 21.19 -4.49
C PHE A 145 9.99 20.34 -3.94
N ASP A 146 9.78 19.18 -4.54
CA ASP A 146 8.61 18.33 -4.28
C ASP A 146 9.00 17.04 -3.54
N LEU A 147 8.06 16.51 -2.75
CA LEU A 147 8.18 15.22 -2.08
C LEU A 147 7.70 14.12 -3.02
N TYR A 148 8.56 13.13 -3.27
CA TYR A 148 8.24 11.94 -4.04
C TYR A 148 8.35 10.69 -3.20
N LEU A 149 7.32 9.85 -3.29
CA LEU A 149 7.40 8.46 -2.90
C LEU A 149 8.16 7.70 -3.99
N LYS A 150 9.25 7.03 -3.62
CA LYS A 150 10.10 6.27 -4.52
C LYS A 150 9.88 4.78 -4.30
N ILE A 151 9.38 4.09 -5.33
CA ILE A 151 9.15 2.65 -5.35
C ILE A 151 10.14 2.05 -6.34
N ASP A 152 11.20 1.41 -5.83
CA ASP A 152 12.10 0.62 -6.65
C ASP A 152 11.52 -0.80 -6.77
N TYR A 153 11.56 -1.37 -7.97
CA TYR A 153 11.05 -2.71 -8.21
C TYR A 153 11.90 -3.48 -9.22
N GLN A 154 12.00 -4.79 -9.03
CA GLN A 154 12.75 -5.68 -9.91
C GLN A 154 12.16 -7.09 -9.91
N PHE A 155 12.12 -7.70 -11.09
CA PHE A 155 11.81 -9.12 -11.26
C PHE A 155 12.99 -9.99 -10.82
N ILE A 156 12.75 -10.90 -9.88
CA ILE A 156 13.76 -11.82 -9.31
C ILE A 156 13.49 -13.29 -9.67
N GLY A 157 12.46 -13.56 -10.48
CA GLY A 157 12.08 -14.91 -10.86
C GLY A 157 13.16 -15.60 -11.70
N GLU A 158 13.41 -16.87 -11.41
CA GLU A 158 14.23 -17.75 -12.24
C GLU A 158 13.37 -18.88 -12.80
N THR A 159 13.64 -19.26 -14.06
CA THR A 159 12.89 -20.31 -14.76
C THR A 159 13.82 -21.21 -15.54
N TYR A 160 13.42 -22.46 -15.74
CA TYR A 160 14.18 -23.44 -16.53
C TYR A 160 14.08 -23.18 -18.05
N ASP A 161 13.06 -22.44 -18.49
CA ASP A 161 12.82 -22.11 -19.89
C ASP A 161 12.46 -20.61 -20.04
N PRO A 162 13.49 -19.75 -20.22
CA PRO A 162 13.30 -18.30 -20.34
C PRO A 162 12.43 -17.89 -21.53
N GLU A 163 12.51 -18.59 -22.66
CA GLU A 163 11.77 -18.20 -23.88
C GLU A 163 10.27 -18.46 -23.76
N LYS A 164 9.89 -19.45 -22.95
CA LYS A 164 8.49 -19.80 -22.72
C LYS A 164 7.83 -18.96 -21.63
N TYR A 165 8.56 -18.63 -20.58
CA TYR A 165 7.98 -18.05 -19.35
C TYR A 165 8.36 -16.60 -19.08
N LEU A 166 9.38 -16.06 -19.77
CA LEU A 166 9.76 -14.65 -19.66
C LEU A 166 9.37 -13.91 -20.92
N HIS A 167 8.85 -12.70 -20.76
CA HIS A 167 8.35 -11.87 -21.85
C HIS A 167 8.94 -10.47 -21.78
N ASP A 168 9.05 -9.84 -22.94
CA ASP A 168 9.53 -8.45 -23.03
C ASP A 168 8.48 -7.43 -22.57
N ASN A 169 7.19 -7.84 -22.58
CA ASN A 169 6.02 -7.01 -22.28
C ASN A 169 5.15 -7.68 -21.20
N ASP A 170 5.74 -8.01 -20.06
CA ASP A 170 4.97 -8.44 -18.90
C ASP A 170 4.28 -7.24 -18.23
N ASN A 171 3.13 -7.50 -17.61
CA ASN A 171 2.40 -6.50 -16.85
C ASN A 171 2.56 -6.75 -15.35
N LEU A 172 3.19 -5.81 -14.66
CA LEU A 172 3.31 -5.79 -13.23
C LEU A 172 2.10 -5.07 -12.61
N GLN A 173 1.25 -5.83 -11.94
CA GLN A 173 0.11 -5.31 -11.20
C GLN A 173 0.36 -5.31 -9.70
N PHE A 174 0.13 -4.18 -9.05
CA PHE A 174 0.15 -4.05 -7.60
C PHE A 174 -0.85 -2.99 -7.12
N GLN A 175 -1.12 -2.96 -5.82
CA GLN A 175 -1.99 -1.97 -5.20
C GLN A 175 -1.16 -1.02 -4.35
N LEU A 176 -1.38 0.28 -4.49
CA LEU A 176 -0.71 1.33 -3.70
C LEU A 176 -1.75 2.11 -2.90
N TYR A 177 -1.55 2.21 -1.60
CA TYR A 177 -2.37 3.02 -0.72
C TYR A 177 -1.49 4.08 -0.10
N ILE A 178 -1.87 5.34 -0.23
CA ILE A 178 -1.23 6.45 0.46
C ILE A 178 -2.30 7.07 1.34
N ASN A 179 -2.09 7.00 2.65
CA ASN A 179 -3.06 7.42 3.64
C ASN A 179 -2.45 8.47 4.56
N LYS A 180 -3.16 9.58 4.77
CA LYS A 180 -2.87 10.51 5.84
C LYS A 180 -3.35 9.91 7.16
N LEU A 181 -2.46 9.71 8.12
CA LEU A 181 -2.86 9.34 9.47
C LEU A 181 -3.45 10.57 10.20
N PRO A 182 -4.49 10.39 11.03
CA PRO A 182 -5.05 11.48 11.82
C PRO A 182 -3.98 11.96 12.80
N ASN A 183 -3.42 13.13 12.54
CA ASN A 183 -2.60 13.79 13.52
C ASN A 183 -3.55 14.54 14.47
N ASN A 184 -3.88 13.92 15.60
CA ASN A 184 -4.24 14.56 16.87
C ASN A 184 -4.66 13.50 17.90
N TRP A 185 -3.86 13.38 18.97
CA TRP A 185 -4.19 12.81 20.30
C TRP A 185 -3.78 11.38 20.68
N LEU A 186 -3.41 10.50 19.75
CA LEU A 186 -2.77 9.24 20.15
C LEU A 186 -1.58 8.93 19.23
N PRO A 187 -0.36 9.40 19.56
CA PRO A 187 0.82 8.88 18.90
C PRO A 187 0.89 7.39 19.27
N ILE A 188 0.49 6.51 18.36
CA ILE A 188 0.86 5.10 18.48
C ILE A 188 2.37 5.11 18.22
N PRO A 189 3.21 4.81 19.22
CA PRO A 189 4.65 4.75 19.03
C PRO A 189 4.94 3.80 17.87
N LEU A 190 5.84 4.16 16.94
CA LEU A 190 6.19 3.28 15.82
C LEU A 190 6.59 1.87 16.32
N GLU A 191 7.17 1.79 17.52
CA GLU A 191 7.55 0.53 18.15
C GLU A 191 6.34 -0.41 18.37
N LEU A 192 5.14 0.14 18.58
CA LEU A 192 3.90 -0.63 18.78
C LEU A 192 3.41 -1.36 17.54
N TYR A 193 3.84 -0.97 16.33
CA TYR A 193 3.50 -1.72 15.12
C TYR A 193 4.23 -3.06 15.03
N THR A 194 5.46 -3.16 15.52
CA THR A 194 6.16 -4.45 15.63
C THR A 194 5.47 -5.35 16.65
N TYR A 195 4.93 -4.77 17.74
CA TYR A 195 4.15 -5.50 18.74
C TYR A 195 2.77 -5.96 18.25
N LEU A 196 2.20 -5.29 17.25
CA LEU A 196 0.92 -5.66 16.63
C LEU A 196 0.98 -7.03 15.95
N LEU A 197 2.09 -7.39 15.32
CA LEU A 197 2.31 -8.74 14.78
C LEU A 197 2.26 -9.81 15.88
N TYR A 198 2.98 -9.58 16.99
CA TYR A 198 2.97 -10.48 18.14
C TYR A 198 1.60 -10.55 18.84
N LEU A 199 0.85 -9.45 18.85
CA LEU A 199 -0.51 -9.40 19.39
C LEU A 199 -1.48 -10.21 18.51
N ILE A 200 -1.38 -10.09 17.18
CA ILE A 200 -2.17 -10.89 16.24
C ILE A 200 -1.83 -12.37 16.40
N ASP A 201 -0.54 -12.72 16.51
CA ASP A 201 -0.11 -14.10 16.76
C ASP A 201 -0.68 -14.63 18.08
N LEU A 202 -0.66 -13.83 19.15
CA LEU A 202 -1.28 -14.17 20.44
C LEU A 202 -2.80 -14.31 20.34
N VAL A 203 -3.48 -13.47 19.55
CA VAL A 203 -4.93 -13.58 19.30
C VAL A 203 -5.22 -14.85 18.52
N ILE A 204 -4.44 -15.18 17.50
CA ILE A 204 -4.58 -16.44 16.74
C ILE A 204 -4.38 -17.63 17.68
N LEU A 205 -3.35 -17.60 18.52
CA LEU A 205 -3.01 -18.70 19.44
C LEU A 205 -4.07 -18.86 20.54
N THR A 206 -4.60 -17.75 21.08
CA THR A 206 -5.69 -17.78 22.07
C THR A 206 -7.03 -18.18 21.46
N VAL A 207 -7.39 -17.69 20.28
CA VAL A 207 -8.58 -18.11 19.52
C VAL A 207 -8.47 -19.61 19.22
N TRP A 208 -7.33 -20.08 18.73
CA TRP A 208 -7.07 -21.49 18.44
C TRP A 208 -7.14 -22.38 19.69
N HIS A 209 -6.65 -21.90 20.84
CA HIS A 209 -6.69 -22.66 22.10
C HIS A 209 -8.01 -22.54 22.86
N VAL A 210 -8.80 -21.47 22.72
CA VAL A 210 -10.05 -21.25 23.47
C VAL A 210 -11.27 -21.80 22.73
N LEU A 211 -11.35 -21.67 21.40
CA LEU A 211 -12.46 -22.20 20.60
C LEU A 211 -12.71 -23.72 20.67
N PRO A 212 -11.71 -24.61 20.87
CA PRO A 212 -12.01 -26.03 21.05
C PRO A 212 -12.70 -26.35 22.40
N TYR A 213 -12.66 -25.44 23.39
CA TYR A 213 -13.25 -25.67 24.72
C TYR A 213 -14.56 -24.89 24.99
N THR A 214 -14.91 -23.89 24.15
CA THR A 214 -16.18 -23.14 24.29
C THR A 214 -17.46 -23.87 23.87
N PRO A 215 -17.51 -24.94 23.05
CA PRO A 215 -18.77 -25.61 22.76
C PRO A 215 -19.35 -26.36 23.97
N GLN A 216 -18.57 -26.58 25.03
CA GLN A 216 -19.03 -27.27 26.25
C GLN A 216 -19.65 -26.34 27.30
N VAL A 217 -19.29 -25.05 27.33
CA VAL A 217 -19.79 -24.11 28.36
C VAL A 217 -21.19 -23.59 28.00
N ILE A 218 -21.49 -23.43 26.71
CA ILE A 218 -22.81 -22.95 26.24
C ILE A 218 -23.89 -24.03 26.38
N THR A 219 -23.52 -25.32 26.40
CA THR A 219 -24.47 -26.42 26.61
C THR A 219 -24.82 -26.68 28.08
N PHE A 220 -24.01 -26.23 29.04
CA PHE A 220 -24.31 -26.39 30.47
C PHE A 220 -25.22 -25.29 31.05
N GLY A 221 -25.33 -24.13 30.39
CA GLY A 221 -26.19 -23.03 30.84
C GLY A 221 -27.68 -23.17 30.49
N LEU A 222 -28.04 -24.05 29.56
CA LEU A 222 -29.42 -24.20 29.07
C LEU A 222 -30.16 -25.43 29.62
N ARG A 223 -29.57 -26.20 30.56
CA ARG A 223 -30.16 -27.45 31.09
C ARG A 223 -30.54 -27.40 32.58
N SER A 224 -30.80 -26.21 33.13
CA SER A 224 -31.15 -26.02 34.56
C SER A 224 -32.51 -25.34 34.79
N ARG A 225 -33.43 -25.34 33.82
CA ARG A 225 -34.80 -24.85 34.01
C ARG A 225 -35.82 -25.79 33.39
N ASP A 226 -35.80 -27.05 33.81
CA ASP A 226 -36.94 -27.96 33.69
C ASP A 226 -36.78 -29.09 34.71
N LYS A 227 -37.17 -28.78 35.96
CA LYS A 227 -37.86 -29.64 36.93
C LYS A 227 -38.12 -28.87 38.22
#